data_AF-A0A2T4UJK5-F1
#
_entry.id   AF-A0A2T4UJK5-F1
#
_cell.length_a   1.000
_cell.length_b   1.000
_cell.length_c   1.000
_cell.angle_alpha   90.00
_cell.angle_beta   90.00
_cell.angle_gamma   90.00
#
_symmetry.space_group_name_H-M   'P 1'
#
loop_
_entity.id
_entity.type
_entity.pdbx_description
1 polymer ?
#
loop_
_entity_poly.entity_id
_entity_poly.type
_entity_poly.pdbx_seq_one_letter_code
_entity_poly.pdbx_strand_id
1 'polypeptide(L)'
;MGITSKMIGERGRRQAGKLGIDPARVPPGQYLTERFPVLTVGRNPTVDMTRWDLKIWGEVDEPYTLTWEELHALPQTTVTVDIHCVTRWSKLDTTWTGVRVSDLLDRAGVRATGTHVMAHCDGGYTTNVPLEALRAPDVLVAHSYEGAPLEPDHGGPLRLLVPSRYFWKSAKFLRQLEVMPEDRQGFWELNGYHNDADPFTEQRHWF
;
A
#
# COMPACT_ATOMS: atom_id res chain seq x y z
N MET A 1 -3.66 -34.08 8.16
CA MET A 1 -2.53 -33.59 7.34
C MET A 1 -2.73 -32.08 7.17
N GLY A 2 -1.82 -31.25 7.69
CA GLY A 2 -1.97 -29.79 7.63
C GLY A 2 -1.85 -29.27 6.20
N ILE A 3 -2.66 -28.27 5.83
CA ILE A 3 -2.58 -27.63 4.52
C ILE A 3 -1.27 -26.82 4.46
N THR A 4 -0.35 -27.18 3.56
CA THR A 4 0.94 -26.48 3.40
C THR A 4 0.80 -25.21 2.54
N SER A 5 1.77 -24.29 2.62
CA SER A 5 1.80 -23.08 1.75
C SER A 5 1.77 -23.46 0.27
N LYS A 6 2.51 -24.51 -0.10
CA LYS A 6 2.53 -25.11 -1.44
C LYS A 6 1.13 -25.57 -1.89
N MET A 7 0.39 -26.25 -1.02
CA MET A 7 -0.99 -26.68 -1.32
C MET A 7 -1.96 -25.51 -1.51
N ILE A 8 -1.78 -24.39 -0.80
CA ILE A 8 -2.62 -23.19 -0.99
C ILE A 8 -2.29 -22.49 -2.31
N GLY A 9 -1.01 -22.30 -2.62
CA GLY A 9 -0.59 -21.68 -3.87
C GLY A 9 -0.98 -22.50 -5.12
N GLU A 10 -0.85 -23.82 -5.06
CA GLU A 10 -1.34 -24.70 -6.12
C GLU A 10 -2.86 -24.61 -6.29
N ARG A 11 -3.62 -24.45 -5.19
CA ARG A 11 -5.07 -24.21 -5.27
C ARG A 11 -5.40 -22.88 -5.91
N GLY A 12 -4.72 -21.79 -5.56
CA GLY A 12 -4.97 -20.46 -6.15
C GLY A 12 -4.71 -20.40 -7.65
N ARG A 13 -3.56 -20.93 -8.11
CA ARG A 13 -3.26 -20.98 -9.55
C ARG A 13 -4.21 -21.90 -10.32
N ARG A 14 -4.62 -23.03 -9.73
CA ARG A 14 -5.68 -23.88 -10.31
C ARG A 14 -7.03 -23.18 -10.35
N GLN A 15 -7.37 -22.37 -9.35
CA GLN A 15 -8.59 -21.56 -9.33
C GLN A 15 -8.56 -20.53 -10.46
N ALA A 16 -7.45 -19.81 -10.65
CA ALA A 16 -7.27 -18.86 -11.76
C ALA A 16 -7.50 -19.52 -13.12
N GLY A 17 -6.84 -20.65 -13.38
CA GLY A 17 -6.99 -21.38 -14.66
C GLY A 17 -8.43 -21.84 -14.93
N LYS A 18 -9.20 -22.21 -13.88
CA LYS A 18 -10.62 -22.55 -14.02
C LYS A 18 -11.51 -21.35 -14.35
N LEU A 19 -11.09 -20.15 -13.95
CA LEU A 19 -11.81 -18.89 -14.18
C LEU A 19 -11.36 -18.18 -15.47
N GLY A 20 -10.42 -18.76 -16.24
CA GLY A 20 -9.85 -18.12 -17.42
C GLY A 20 -8.91 -16.95 -17.10
N ILE A 21 -8.48 -16.83 -15.84
CA ILE A 21 -7.53 -15.83 -15.37
C ILE A 21 -6.12 -16.38 -15.56
N ASP A 22 -5.19 -15.56 -16.05
CA ASP A 22 -3.77 -15.92 -16.13
C ASP A 22 -3.23 -16.30 -14.73
N PRO A 23 -2.81 -17.56 -14.51
CA PRO A 23 -2.26 -17.99 -13.22
C PRO A 23 -1.00 -17.23 -12.80
N ALA A 24 -0.29 -16.58 -13.72
CA ALA A 24 0.89 -15.76 -13.42
C ALA A 24 0.54 -14.49 -12.63
N ARG A 25 -0.72 -14.03 -12.67
CA ARG A 25 -1.22 -12.91 -11.85
C ARG A 25 -1.40 -13.26 -10.37
N VAL A 26 -1.34 -14.56 -10.02
CA VAL A 26 -1.57 -15.04 -8.66
C VAL A 26 -0.22 -15.45 -8.05
N PRO A 27 0.30 -14.69 -7.07
CA PRO A 27 1.56 -15.02 -6.44
C PRO A 27 1.55 -16.41 -5.79
N PRO A 28 2.72 -17.05 -5.63
CA PRO A 28 2.82 -18.32 -4.92
C PRO A 28 2.24 -18.22 -3.50
N GLY A 29 1.62 -19.31 -3.05
CA GLY A 29 1.00 -19.37 -1.72
C GLY A 29 -0.30 -18.56 -1.56
N GLN A 30 -0.85 -17.96 -2.61
CA GLN A 30 -2.08 -17.17 -2.57
C GLN A 30 -3.32 -17.94 -3.07
N TYR A 31 -4.52 -17.49 -2.69
CA TYR A 31 -5.82 -17.89 -3.25
C TYR A 31 -6.62 -16.65 -3.68
N LEU A 32 -7.53 -16.81 -4.66
CA LEU A 32 -8.34 -15.70 -5.17
C LEU A 32 -9.57 -15.45 -4.30
N THR A 33 -9.90 -14.18 -4.09
CA THR A 33 -11.12 -13.73 -3.42
C THR A 33 -11.79 -12.58 -4.17
N GLU A 34 -13.12 -12.61 -4.22
CA GLU A 34 -13.93 -11.48 -4.69
C GLU A 34 -14.20 -10.45 -3.59
N ARG A 35 -14.16 -10.87 -2.33
CA ARG A 35 -14.34 -9.98 -1.18
C ARG A 35 -13.11 -9.09 -1.02
N PHE A 36 -13.28 -7.97 -0.33
CA PHE A 36 -12.18 -7.16 0.18
C PHE A 36 -12.04 -7.40 1.70
N PRO A 37 -11.18 -8.34 2.16
CA PRO A 37 -11.07 -8.64 3.58
C PRO A 37 -10.54 -7.45 4.39
N VAL A 38 -11.17 -7.20 5.54
CA VAL A 38 -10.73 -6.18 6.49
C VAL A 38 -9.72 -6.79 7.45
N LEU A 39 -8.49 -6.30 7.37
CA LEU A 39 -7.42 -6.59 8.33
C LEU A 39 -6.94 -5.27 8.91
N THR A 40 -7.06 -5.12 10.23
CA THR A 40 -6.72 -3.89 10.95
C THR A 40 -6.00 -4.26 12.24
N VAL A 41 -4.94 -3.52 12.56
CA VAL A 41 -4.31 -3.56 13.88
C VAL A 41 -5.03 -2.54 14.75
N GLY A 42 -5.63 -3.00 15.85
CA GLY A 42 -6.36 -2.13 16.76
C GLY A 42 -7.71 -1.65 16.21
N ARG A 43 -8.19 -0.52 16.72
CA ARG A 43 -9.43 0.13 16.28
C ARG A 43 -9.13 1.12 15.17
N ASN A 44 -10.06 1.31 14.24
CA ASN A 44 -9.96 2.40 13.27
C ASN A 44 -9.89 3.74 14.02
N PRO A 45 -8.97 4.65 13.64
CA PRO A 45 -8.92 5.97 14.21
C PRO A 45 -10.17 6.76 13.81
N THR A 46 -10.62 7.64 14.71
CA THR A 46 -11.60 8.67 14.37
C THR A 46 -10.86 9.81 13.68
N VAL A 47 -11.13 10.04 12.40
CA VAL A 47 -10.46 11.08 11.62
C VAL A 47 -11.27 12.37 11.67
N ASP A 48 -10.67 13.42 12.26
CA ASP A 48 -11.21 14.77 12.23
C ASP A 48 -10.75 15.48 10.94
N MET A 49 -11.66 15.61 9.98
CA MET A 49 -11.37 16.23 8.68
C MET A 49 -10.99 17.71 8.77
N THR A 50 -11.36 18.41 9.85
CA THR A 50 -10.99 19.83 10.04
C THR A 50 -9.51 20.00 10.39
N ARG A 51 -8.86 18.93 10.84
CA ARG A 51 -7.44 18.86 11.22
C ARG A 51 -6.67 17.87 10.36
N TRP A 52 -7.29 17.44 9.26
CA TRP A 52 -6.67 16.50 8.35
C TRP A 52 -5.62 17.19 7.49
N ASP A 53 -4.46 16.57 7.39
CA ASP A 53 -3.35 16.97 6.54
C ASP A 53 -2.51 15.75 6.10
N LEU A 54 -1.80 15.92 4.98
CA LEU A 54 -0.78 15.01 4.49
C LEU A 54 0.55 15.75 4.39
N LYS A 55 1.56 15.32 5.12
CA LYS A 55 2.90 15.95 5.14
C LYS A 55 3.90 15.16 4.31
N ILE A 56 4.65 15.84 3.44
CA ILE A 56 5.78 15.28 2.68
C ILE A 56 7.06 15.98 3.18
N TRP A 57 8.01 15.20 3.70
CA TRP A 57 9.21 15.76 4.35
C TRP A 57 10.39 14.78 4.38
N GLY A 58 11.49 15.17 5.04
CA GLY A 58 12.69 14.34 5.20
C GLY A 58 13.79 14.77 4.25
N GLU A 59 14.37 13.82 3.52
CA GLU A 59 15.37 14.02 2.44
C GLU A 59 14.75 14.65 1.18
N VAL A 60 14.19 15.85 1.34
CA VAL A 60 13.56 16.64 0.27
C VAL A 60 14.05 18.09 0.35
N ASP A 61 14.01 18.80 -0.78
CA ASP A 61 14.42 20.19 -0.86
C ASP A 61 13.34 21.15 -0.34
N GLU A 62 12.07 20.90 -0.66
CA GLU A 62 10.93 21.72 -0.29
C GLU A 62 9.87 20.87 0.44
N PRO A 63 9.98 20.67 1.77
CA PRO A 63 8.96 19.95 2.53
C PRO A 63 7.65 20.76 2.58
N TYR A 64 6.52 20.09 2.45
CA TYR A 64 5.21 20.74 2.47
C TYR A 64 4.12 19.86 3.09
N THR A 65 2.98 20.50 3.36
CA THR A 65 1.79 19.86 3.91
C THR A 65 0.59 20.22 3.04
N LEU A 66 -0.29 19.25 2.79
CA LEU A 66 -1.54 19.43 2.06
C LEU A 66 -2.72 19.26 2.98
N THR A 67 -3.67 20.18 2.89
CA THR A 67 -5.04 19.99 3.37
C THR A 67 -5.81 19.03 2.45
N TRP A 68 -7.00 18.60 2.90
CA TRP A 68 -7.84 17.70 2.13
C TRP A 68 -8.27 18.32 0.79
N GLU A 69 -8.62 19.60 0.79
CA GLU A 69 -9.02 20.35 -0.40
C GLU A 69 -7.85 20.48 -1.39
N GLU A 70 -6.65 20.82 -0.92
CA GLU A 70 -5.47 20.92 -1.77
C GLU A 70 -5.10 19.56 -2.39
N LEU A 71 -5.22 18.45 -1.66
CA LEU A 71 -5.01 17.11 -2.21
C LEU A 71 -5.99 16.81 -3.35
N HIS A 72 -7.26 17.19 -3.21
CA HIS A 72 -8.30 16.95 -4.23
C HIS A 72 -8.13 17.86 -5.46
N ALA A 73 -7.50 19.02 -5.28
CA ALA A 73 -7.19 19.93 -6.38
C ALA A 73 -6.00 19.46 -7.25
N LEU A 74 -5.19 18.52 -6.77
CA LEU A 74 -4.09 17.93 -7.56
C LEU A 74 -4.63 17.04 -8.70
N PRO A 75 -3.81 16.76 -9.73
CA PRO A 75 -4.15 15.80 -10.77
C PRO A 75 -4.53 14.43 -10.19
N GLN A 76 -5.76 14.00 -10.46
CA GLN A 76 -6.27 12.71 -10.02
C GLN A 76 -5.95 11.62 -11.05
N THR A 77 -5.59 10.44 -10.57
CA THR A 77 -5.29 9.26 -11.39
C THR A 77 -6.16 8.10 -10.94
N THR A 78 -6.71 7.36 -11.90
CA THR A 78 -7.43 6.11 -11.66
C THR A 78 -6.62 4.95 -12.23
N VAL A 79 -6.43 3.90 -11.44
CA VAL A 79 -5.70 2.69 -11.83
C VAL A 79 -6.52 1.45 -11.52
N THR A 80 -6.37 0.42 -12.35
CA THR A 80 -6.89 -0.92 -12.08
C THR A 80 -5.71 -1.85 -11.86
N VAL A 81 -5.58 -2.37 -10.65
CA VAL A 81 -4.41 -3.13 -10.18
C VAL A 81 -4.84 -4.35 -9.36
N ASP A 82 -3.91 -5.29 -9.19
CA ASP A 82 -4.09 -6.43 -8.31
C ASP A 82 -3.50 -6.12 -6.93
N ILE A 83 -4.15 -6.63 -5.87
CA ILE A 83 -3.66 -6.50 -4.50
C ILE A 83 -3.49 -7.89 -3.87
N HIS A 84 -2.40 -8.04 -3.12
CA HIS A 84 -1.99 -9.32 -2.57
C HIS A 84 -1.70 -9.17 -1.08
N CYS A 85 -2.39 -9.93 -0.24
CA CYS A 85 -2.18 -9.87 1.20
C CYS A 85 -1.29 -11.00 1.69
N VAL A 86 -0.45 -10.66 2.66
CA VAL A 86 0.43 -11.61 3.36
C VAL A 86 -0.33 -12.74 4.06
N THR A 87 -1.62 -12.54 4.35
CA THR A 87 -2.52 -13.58 4.87
C THR A 87 -3.13 -14.48 3.78
N ARG A 88 -2.51 -14.47 2.59
CA ARG A 88 -2.67 -15.42 1.47
C ARG A 88 -3.85 -15.16 0.53
N TRP A 89 -4.60 -14.08 0.67
CA TRP A 89 -5.62 -13.73 -0.32
C TRP A 89 -5.09 -12.76 -1.37
N SER A 90 -5.52 -12.95 -2.61
CA SER A 90 -5.32 -12.03 -3.73
C SER A 90 -6.67 -11.58 -4.26
N LYS A 91 -6.85 -10.27 -4.43
CA LYS A 91 -8.00 -9.68 -5.11
C LYS A 91 -7.48 -9.01 -6.37
N LEU A 92 -8.04 -9.39 -7.51
CA LEU A 92 -7.61 -8.89 -8.80
C LEU A 92 -8.53 -7.77 -9.28
N ASP A 93 -8.05 -7.02 -10.26
CA ASP A 93 -8.82 -6.02 -11.01
C ASP A 93 -9.50 -4.98 -10.11
N THR A 94 -8.79 -4.55 -9.07
CA THR A 94 -9.28 -3.52 -8.13
C THR A 94 -9.05 -2.13 -8.67
N THR A 95 -10.09 -1.28 -8.66
CA THR A 95 -10.01 0.09 -9.19
C THR A 95 -9.86 1.12 -8.07
N TRP A 96 -8.85 1.97 -8.19
CA TRP A 96 -8.49 2.98 -7.19
C TRP A 96 -8.35 4.35 -7.81
N THR A 97 -8.72 5.39 -7.07
CA THR A 97 -8.50 6.79 -7.48
C THR A 97 -7.80 7.58 -6.39
N GLY A 98 -6.84 8.40 -6.78
CA GLY A 98 -6.05 9.24 -5.90
C GLY A 98 -5.01 10.07 -6.61
N VAL A 99 -4.02 10.55 -5.86
CA VAL A 99 -2.88 11.31 -6.40
C VAL A 99 -1.68 10.39 -6.49
N ARG A 100 -0.91 10.46 -7.59
CA ARG A 100 0.31 9.65 -7.74
C ARG A 100 1.36 10.05 -6.71
N VAL A 101 1.97 9.06 -6.08
CA VAL A 101 3.05 9.32 -5.10
C VAL A 101 4.26 9.96 -5.78
N SER A 102 4.57 9.57 -7.02
CA SER A 102 5.63 10.19 -7.82
C SER A 102 5.48 11.71 -7.91
N ASP A 103 4.28 12.19 -8.22
CA ASP A 103 4.01 13.62 -8.41
C ASP A 103 4.19 14.40 -7.09
N LEU A 104 3.80 13.81 -5.96
CA LEU A 104 3.98 14.41 -4.64
C LEU A 104 5.45 14.50 -4.25
N LEU A 105 6.21 13.45 -4.52
CA LEU A 105 7.65 13.38 -4.25
C LEU A 105 8.45 14.32 -5.16
N ASP A 106 8.09 14.40 -6.43
CA ASP A 106 8.74 15.30 -7.39
C ASP A 106 8.50 16.76 -7.04
N ARG A 107 7.28 17.10 -6.61
CA ARG A 107 6.97 18.44 -6.06
C ARG A 107 7.85 18.80 -4.86
N ALA A 108 8.17 17.83 -4.00
CA ALA A 108 9.01 18.07 -2.82
C ALA A 108 10.50 18.23 -3.18
N GLY A 109 10.93 17.77 -4.36
CA GLY A 109 12.34 17.69 -4.74
C GLY A 109 13.09 16.67 -3.88
N VAL A 110 12.84 15.37 -4.07
CA VAL A 110 13.59 14.31 -3.37
C VAL A 110 15.09 14.44 -3.65
N ARG A 111 15.89 14.50 -2.58
CA ARG A 111 17.34 14.59 -2.66
C ARG A 111 17.96 13.28 -3.13
N ALA A 112 19.17 13.34 -3.69
CA ALA A 112 19.92 12.16 -4.12
C ALA A 112 20.26 11.18 -2.98
N THR A 113 20.23 11.66 -1.74
CA THR A 113 20.40 10.86 -0.52
C THR A 113 19.17 10.03 -0.19
N GLY A 114 17.97 10.40 -0.65
CA GLY A 114 16.72 9.69 -0.35
C GLY A 114 16.67 8.31 -0.99
N THR A 115 16.51 7.27 -0.18
CA THR A 115 16.46 5.86 -0.64
C THR A 115 15.15 5.16 -0.30
N HIS A 116 14.50 5.57 0.79
CA HIS A 116 13.28 4.96 1.30
C HIS A 116 12.27 6.03 1.71
N VAL A 117 11.02 5.63 1.88
CA VAL A 117 10.00 6.47 2.50
C VAL A 117 9.37 5.72 3.66
N MET A 118 9.23 6.38 4.81
CA MET A 118 8.37 5.93 5.89
C MET A 118 6.99 6.54 5.70
N ALA A 119 5.98 5.68 5.56
CA ALA A 119 4.58 6.07 5.64
C ALA A 119 4.16 6.09 7.11
N HIS A 120 3.68 7.24 7.60
CA HIS A 120 3.17 7.42 8.95
C HIS A 120 1.66 7.58 8.92
N CYS A 121 0.96 6.86 9.81
CA CYS A 121 -0.50 6.79 9.81
C CYS A 121 -1.10 7.15 11.17
N ASP A 122 -2.36 7.54 11.15
CA ASP A 122 -3.14 7.64 12.39
C ASP A 122 -3.17 6.28 13.11
N GLY A 123 -3.20 6.31 14.45
CA GLY A 123 -3.08 5.11 15.27
C GLY A 123 -1.65 4.58 15.44
N GLY A 124 -0.64 5.30 14.93
CA GLY A 124 0.78 5.00 15.14
C GLY A 124 1.33 3.88 14.25
N TYR A 125 0.55 3.44 13.25
CA TYR A 125 1.05 2.49 12.26
C TYR A 125 2.07 3.15 11.33
N THR A 126 3.17 2.46 11.08
CA THR A 126 4.22 2.88 10.16
C THR A 126 4.64 1.73 9.27
N THR A 127 5.10 2.04 8.06
CA THR A 127 5.73 1.05 7.17
C THR A 127 6.69 1.73 6.22
N ASN A 128 7.85 1.11 6.01
CA ASN A 128 8.88 1.55 5.07
C ASN A 128 8.61 1.00 3.67
N VAL A 129 8.91 1.80 2.65
CA VAL A 129 8.84 1.36 1.25
C VAL A 129 10.07 1.92 0.51
N PRO A 130 10.77 1.11 -0.32
CA PRO A 130 11.82 1.62 -1.18
C PRO A 130 11.31 2.75 -2.08
N LEU A 131 12.12 3.80 -2.24
CA LEU A 131 11.75 4.96 -3.06
C LEU A 131 11.45 4.56 -4.51
N GLU A 132 12.22 3.60 -5.06
CA GLU A 132 12.02 3.08 -6.41
C GLU A 132 10.60 2.50 -6.61
N ALA A 133 10.08 1.77 -5.62
CA ALA A 133 8.77 1.14 -5.70
C ALA A 133 7.66 2.22 -5.67
N LEU A 134 7.85 3.28 -4.88
CA LEU A 134 6.88 4.38 -4.79
C LEU A 134 6.82 5.28 -6.03
N ARG A 135 7.84 5.22 -6.90
CA ARG A 135 7.88 5.96 -8.15
C ARG A 135 7.17 5.25 -9.30
N ALA A 136 6.64 4.06 -9.09
CA ALA A 136 5.85 3.37 -10.09
C ALA A 136 4.55 4.13 -10.39
N PRO A 137 4.08 4.14 -11.66
CA PRO A 137 2.96 4.97 -12.10
C PRO A 137 1.60 4.56 -11.50
N ASP A 138 1.51 3.37 -10.92
CA ASP A 138 0.32 2.79 -10.29
C ASP A 138 0.29 2.93 -8.77
N VAL A 139 1.25 3.65 -8.18
CA VAL A 139 1.31 3.94 -6.75
C VAL A 139 0.60 5.24 -6.44
N LEU A 140 -0.40 5.17 -5.56
CA LEU A 140 -1.27 6.29 -5.22
C LEU A 140 -1.27 6.56 -3.72
N VAL A 141 -1.50 7.82 -3.34
CA VAL A 141 -2.30 8.11 -2.15
C VAL A 141 -3.76 8.11 -2.57
N ALA A 142 -4.45 7.01 -2.27
CA ALA A 142 -5.80 6.72 -2.73
C ALA A 142 -6.86 7.19 -1.72
N HIS A 143 -7.89 7.86 -2.22
CA HIS A 143 -9.06 8.30 -1.45
C HIS A 143 -10.35 7.56 -1.86
N SER A 144 -10.36 6.92 -3.03
CA SER A 144 -11.52 6.18 -3.54
C SER A 144 -11.16 4.78 -4.01
N TYR A 145 -12.14 3.89 -3.90
CA TYR A 145 -12.09 2.48 -4.30
C TYR A 145 -13.41 2.12 -4.99
N GLU A 146 -13.34 1.50 -6.17
CA GLU A 146 -14.50 1.11 -6.98
C GLU A 146 -15.50 2.27 -7.22
N GLY A 147 -14.98 3.47 -7.48
CA GLY A 147 -15.77 4.66 -7.78
C GLY A 147 -16.44 5.33 -6.58
N ALA A 148 -16.23 4.83 -5.36
CA ALA A 148 -16.75 5.41 -4.12
C ALA A 148 -15.61 5.84 -3.17
N PRO A 149 -15.86 6.80 -2.27
CA PRO A 149 -14.90 7.12 -1.20
C PRO A 149 -14.54 5.88 -0.37
N LEU A 150 -13.30 5.82 0.10
CA LEU A 150 -12.85 4.72 0.95
C LEU A 150 -13.66 4.63 2.24
N GLU A 151 -14.21 3.45 2.51
CA GLU A 151 -14.79 3.17 3.81
C GLU A 151 -13.71 3.18 4.90
N PRO A 152 -14.06 3.55 6.15
CA PRO A 152 -13.10 3.56 7.26
C PRO A 152 -12.36 2.23 7.44
N ASP A 153 -13.06 1.10 7.31
CA ASP A 153 -12.46 -0.25 7.41
C ASP A 153 -11.38 -0.52 6.34
N HIS A 154 -11.42 0.19 5.23
CA HIS A 154 -10.46 0.10 4.12
C HIS A 154 -9.41 1.21 4.13
N GLY A 155 -9.39 2.03 5.18
CA GLY A 155 -8.40 3.09 5.40
C GLY A 155 -8.87 4.49 5.02
N GLY A 156 -10.17 4.71 4.90
CA GLY A 156 -10.72 6.04 4.67
C GLY A 156 -10.29 7.04 5.76
N PRO A 157 -10.03 8.31 5.43
CA PRO A 157 -10.29 8.92 4.12
C PRO A 157 -9.15 8.72 3.09
N LEU A 158 -7.95 8.36 3.54
CA LEU A 158 -6.77 8.25 2.66
C LEU A 158 -5.89 7.07 3.05
N ARG A 159 -5.42 6.34 2.05
CA ARG A 159 -4.42 5.29 2.24
C ARG A 159 -3.30 5.40 1.21
N LEU A 160 -2.15 4.82 1.52
CA LEU A 160 -1.16 4.46 0.52
C LEU A 160 -1.62 3.20 -0.23
N LEU A 161 -1.33 3.14 -1.53
CA LEU A 161 -1.51 1.98 -2.41
C LEU A 161 -0.18 1.67 -3.10
N VAL A 162 0.41 0.52 -2.80
CA VAL A 162 1.65 0.01 -3.44
C VAL A 162 1.37 -1.38 -4.02
N PRO A 163 0.91 -1.48 -5.29
CA PRO A 163 0.45 -2.76 -5.86
C PRO A 163 1.55 -3.82 -5.96
N SER A 164 2.79 -3.39 -6.18
CA SER A 164 3.97 -4.25 -6.32
C SER A 164 4.44 -4.90 -5.01
N ARG A 165 3.81 -4.61 -3.87
CA ARG A 165 4.16 -5.15 -2.55
C ARG A 165 2.96 -5.77 -1.86
N TYR A 166 3.23 -6.63 -0.88
CA TYR A 166 2.18 -7.14 0.00
C TYR A 166 1.42 -6.00 0.67
N PHE A 167 0.11 -6.18 0.80
CA PHE A 167 -0.84 -5.10 1.06
C PHE A 167 -0.74 -4.43 2.43
N TRP A 168 0.13 -4.90 3.33
CA TRP A 168 0.44 -4.17 4.56
C TRP A 168 1.27 -2.91 4.29
N LYS A 169 2.05 -2.89 3.19
CA LYS A 169 2.77 -1.70 2.70
C LYS A 169 1.83 -0.61 2.19
N SER A 170 0.64 -0.99 1.72
CA SER A 170 -0.45 -0.07 1.38
C SER A 170 -1.12 0.47 2.65
N ALA A 171 -0.41 1.30 3.40
CA ALA A 171 -0.80 1.76 4.74
C ALA A 171 -2.13 2.53 4.77
N LYS A 172 -3.01 2.21 5.72
CA LYS A 172 -4.31 2.88 5.93
C LYS A 172 -4.16 4.15 6.78
N PHE A 173 -5.06 5.12 6.62
CA PHE A 173 -5.11 6.35 7.42
C PHE A 173 -3.81 7.18 7.32
N LEU A 174 -3.32 7.34 6.09
CA LEU A 174 -2.03 7.96 5.80
C LEU A 174 -2.00 9.43 6.21
N ARG A 175 -0.93 9.85 6.91
CA ARG A 175 -0.71 11.23 7.36
C ARG A 175 0.61 11.82 6.89
N GLN A 176 1.66 11.01 6.72
CA GLN A 176 2.97 11.54 6.32
C GLN A 176 3.73 10.57 5.42
N LEU A 177 4.52 11.15 4.53
CA LEU A 177 5.56 10.49 3.75
C LEU A 177 6.89 11.16 4.12
N GLU A 178 7.69 10.46 4.92
CA GLU A 178 9.04 10.89 5.31
C GLU A 178 10.06 10.21 4.40
N VAL A 179 10.75 10.96 3.55
CA VAL A 179 11.87 10.45 2.74
C VAL A 179 13.09 10.29 3.64
N MET A 180 13.69 9.11 3.64
CA MET A 180 14.78 8.72 4.52
C MET A 180 16.05 8.40 3.71
N PRO A 181 17.25 8.64 4.27
CA PRO A 181 18.50 8.34 3.58
C PRO A 181 18.84 6.83 3.60
N GLU A 182 18.24 6.08 4.52
CA GLU A 182 18.44 4.65 4.70
C GLU A 182 17.13 3.96 5.05
N ASP A 183 17.11 2.63 4.93
CA ASP A 183 15.96 1.84 5.30
C ASP A 183 15.81 1.78 6.83
N ARG A 184 14.58 1.98 7.31
CA ARG A 184 14.23 1.90 8.73
C ARG A 184 12.94 1.12 8.89
N GLN A 185 12.96 0.10 9.74
CA GLN A 185 11.81 -0.78 9.93
C GLN A 185 10.59 -0.02 10.49
N GLY A 186 9.42 -0.26 9.91
CA GLY A 186 8.14 0.17 10.43
C GLY A 186 7.52 -0.85 11.39
N PHE A 187 6.20 -0.76 11.58
CA PHE A 187 5.47 -1.54 12.56
C PHE A 187 5.59 -3.05 12.31
N TRP A 188 5.18 -3.55 11.14
CA TRP A 188 5.19 -5.00 10.89
C TRP A 188 6.61 -5.52 10.67
N GLU A 189 7.49 -4.68 10.15
CA GLU A 189 8.87 -5.05 9.88
C GLU A 189 9.64 -5.32 11.17
N LEU A 190 9.41 -4.50 12.21
CA LEU A 190 9.88 -4.76 13.57
C LEU A 190 9.26 -6.03 14.19
N ASN A 191 8.12 -6.48 13.68
CA ASN A 191 7.41 -7.68 14.13
C ASN A 191 7.67 -8.90 13.23
N GLY A 192 8.79 -8.90 12.49
CA GLY A 192 9.29 -10.06 11.75
C GLY A 192 8.79 -10.19 10.31
N TYR A 193 8.05 -9.20 9.79
CA TYR A 193 7.70 -9.15 8.37
C TYR A 193 8.84 -8.56 7.54
N HIS A 194 8.97 -9.00 6.29
CA HIS A 194 10.07 -8.62 5.41
C HIS A 194 10.07 -7.11 5.08
N ASN A 195 11.24 -6.47 4.91
CA ASN A 195 11.28 -5.03 4.57
C ASN A 195 10.75 -4.72 3.18
N ASP A 196 11.18 -5.46 2.16
CA ASP A 196 10.76 -5.16 0.79
C ASP A 196 9.31 -5.56 0.51
N ALA A 197 8.97 -6.84 0.75
CA ALA A 197 7.60 -7.38 0.74
C ALA A 197 7.03 -7.72 -0.64
N ASP A 198 7.88 -8.16 -1.58
CA ASP A 198 7.43 -8.65 -2.89
C ASP A 198 6.60 -9.95 -2.75
N PRO A 199 5.35 -9.95 -3.25
CA PRO A 199 4.47 -11.10 -3.15
C PRO A 199 4.86 -12.28 -4.04
N PHE A 200 5.45 -12.02 -5.21
CA PHE A 200 5.84 -13.03 -6.19
C PHE A 200 7.10 -13.79 -5.79
N THR A 201 7.99 -13.16 -5.02
CA THR A 201 9.16 -13.83 -4.42
C THR A 201 8.90 -14.32 -2.99
N GLU A 202 7.64 -14.35 -2.55
CA GLU A 202 7.21 -14.83 -1.22
C GLU A 202 7.92 -14.16 -0.04
N GLN A 203 8.30 -12.88 -0.15
CA GLN A 203 8.93 -12.11 0.93
C GLN A 203 7.92 -11.74 2.03
N ARG A 204 7.50 -12.74 2.82
CA ARG A 204 6.53 -12.54 3.93
C ARG A 204 7.23 -12.16 5.23
N HIS A 205 8.34 -12.84 5.53
CA HIS A 205 9.10 -12.72 6.78
C HIS A 205 10.61 -12.71 6.50
N TRP A 206 11.42 -12.37 7.50
CA TRP A 206 12.89 -12.30 7.40
C TRP A 206 13.65 -13.62 7.53
N PHE A 207 12.96 -14.72 7.88
CA PHE A 207 13.57 -16.01 8.24
C PHE A 207 13.19 -17.13 7.28
#